data_AF-A0A1F8YES4-F1
#
_entry.id   AF-A0A1F8YES4-F1
#
_cell.length_a   1.000
_cell.length_b   1.000
_cell.length_c   1.000
_cell.angle_alpha   90.00
_cell.angle_beta   90.00
_cell.angle_gamma   90.00
#
_symmetry.space_group_name_H-M   'P 1'
#
loop_
_entity.id
_entity.type
_entity.pdbx_description
1 polymer ?
#
loop_
_entity_poly.entity_id
_entity_poly.type
_entity_poly.pdbx_seq_one_letter_code
_entity_poly.pdbx_strand_id
1 'polypeptide(L)'
;MKDFLNRVLLLVVPYIGYLFIKLLEKTMRISYINFVSIWKDWQEGKKCILAFWHGRLSMMPLMYRGYGITVLVSQHRDGELISRTVKRFNIESVRGSSTRGWLSGVKGLLKAAKSGRDLAITPDGPKGPRCKVQSGIINIAKATGLPIVPVAFSASKKKP
;
A
#
# COMPACT_ATOMS: atom_id res chain seq x y z
N MET A 1 -19.03 -0.36 26.71
CA MET A 1 -19.51 -1.30 25.67
C MET A 1 -18.97 -0.99 24.28
N LYS A 2 -19.10 0.25 23.76
CA LYS A 2 -18.59 0.66 22.44
C LYS A 2 -17.07 0.46 22.27
N ASP A 3 -16.27 0.72 23.30
CA ASP A 3 -14.81 0.53 23.23
C ASP A 3 -14.40 -0.94 23.19
N PHE A 4 -15.13 -1.81 23.88
CA PHE A 4 -14.93 -3.25 23.82
C PHE A 4 -15.23 -3.78 22.41
N LEU A 5 -16.40 -3.41 21.85
CA LEU A 5 -16.78 -3.72 20.47
C LEU A 5 -15.73 -3.23 19.46
N ASN A 6 -15.21 -2.01 19.64
CA ASN A 6 -14.16 -1.47 18.77
C ASN A 6 -12.87 -2.28 18.84
N ARG A 7 -12.45 -2.72 20.02
CA ARG A 7 -11.26 -3.59 20.19
C ARG A 7 -11.46 -4.93 19.50
N VAL A 8 -12.61 -5.57 19.69
CA VAL A 8 -12.94 -6.84 19.02
C VAL A 8 -12.93 -6.66 17.50
N LEU A 9 -13.56 -5.60 16.98
CA LEU A 9 -13.57 -5.29 15.54
C LEU A 9 -12.15 -5.11 14.98
N LEU A 10 -11.28 -4.38 15.69
CA LEU A 10 -9.89 -4.17 15.27
C LEU A 10 -9.02 -5.44 15.34
N LEU A 11 -9.48 -6.52 15.96
CA LEU A 11 -8.79 -7.82 15.98
C LEU A 11 -9.33 -8.75 14.90
N VAL A 12 -10.65 -8.82 14.77
CA VAL A 12 -11.34 -9.76 13.88
C VAL A 12 -11.36 -9.28 12.43
N VAL A 13 -11.74 -8.03 12.18
CA VAL A 13 -11.93 -7.51 10.80
C VAL A 13 -10.63 -7.59 9.98
N PRO A 14 -9.45 -7.23 10.51
CA PRO A 14 -8.21 -7.35 9.74
C PRO A 14 -7.84 -8.79 9.37
N TYR A 15 -8.19 -9.75 10.23
CA TYR A 15 -7.97 -11.16 9.94
C TYR A 15 -8.92 -11.66 8.84
N ILE A 16 -10.19 -11.30 8.91
CA ILE A 16 -11.17 -11.59 7.86
C ILE A 16 -10.75 -10.97 6.54
N GLY A 17 -10.32 -9.69 6.54
CA GLY A 17 -9.82 -9.02 5.34
C GLY A 17 -8.62 -9.73 4.71
N TYR A 18 -7.67 -10.19 5.53
CA TYR A 18 -6.55 -11.01 5.08
C TYR A 18 -7.02 -12.32 4.44
N LEU A 19 -7.90 -13.08 5.11
CA LEU A 19 -8.42 -14.34 4.60
C LEU A 19 -9.20 -14.16 3.30
N PHE A 20 -10.00 -13.09 3.21
CA PHE A 20 -10.75 -12.75 2.01
C PHE A 20 -9.82 -12.51 0.81
N ILE A 21 -8.78 -11.70 0.97
CA ILE A 21 -7.79 -11.45 -0.09
C ILE A 21 -7.06 -12.75 -0.48
N LYS A 22 -6.69 -13.60 0.49
CA LYS A 22 -6.06 -14.91 0.21
C LYS A 22 -7.01 -15.88 -0.51
N LEU A 23 -8.30 -15.85 -0.20
CA LEU A 23 -9.31 -16.64 -0.90
C LEU A 23 -9.45 -16.18 -2.36
N LEU A 24 -9.47 -14.86 -2.60
CA LEU A 24 -9.48 -14.30 -3.94
C LEU A 24 -8.22 -14.67 -4.72
N GLU A 25 -7.03 -14.59 -4.10
CA GLU A 25 -5.77 -15.04 -4.72
C GLU A 25 -5.87 -16.49 -5.19
N LYS A 26 -6.45 -17.38 -4.39
CA LYS A 26 -6.59 -18.81 -4.73
C LYS A 26 -7.63 -19.09 -5.81
N THR A 27 -8.66 -18.25 -5.92
CA THR A 27 -9.78 -18.46 -6.85
C THR A 27 -9.61 -17.68 -8.16
N MET A 28 -8.68 -16.72 -8.21
CA MET A 28 -8.38 -15.91 -9.40
C MET A 28 -7.14 -16.41 -10.15
N ARG A 29 -7.21 -16.40 -11.49
CA ARG A 29 -6.00 -16.50 -12.32
C ARG A 29 -5.36 -15.13 -12.42
N ILE A 30 -4.18 -14.97 -11.81
CA ILE A 30 -3.42 -13.71 -11.83
C ILE A 30 -2.42 -13.75 -12.97
N SER A 31 -2.47 -12.75 -13.85
CA SER A 31 -1.44 -12.47 -14.85
C SER A 31 -0.77 -11.14 -14.53
N TYR A 32 0.53 -11.04 -14.84
CA TYR A 32 1.32 -9.84 -14.62
C TYR A 32 1.69 -9.24 -15.96
N ILE A 33 1.38 -7.96 -16.14
CA ILE A 33 1.61 -7.23 -17.39
C ILE A 33 2.73 -6.22 -17.11
N ASN A 34 3.77 -6.20 -17.95
CA ASN A 34 4.91 -5.26 -17.85
C ASN A 34 5.65 -5.29 -16.50
N PHE A 35 5.64 -6.42 -15.80
CA PHE A 35 6.25 -6.55 -14.47
C PHE A 35 7.73 -6.98 -14.51
N VAL A 36 8.26 -7.33 -15.67
CA VAL A 36 9.62 -7.88 -15.81
C VAL A 36 10.68 -6.91 -15.26
N SER A 37 10.54 -5.61 -15.55
CA SER A 37 11.50 -4.59 -15.08
C SER A 37 11.56 -4.51 -13.56
N ILE A 38 10.40 -4.44 -12.89
CA ILE A 38 10.37 -4.31 -11.44
C ILE A 38 10.83 -5.59 -10.73
N TRP A 39 10.57 -6.77 -11.31
CA TRP A 39 11.10 -8.02 -10.75
C TRP A 39 12.62 -8.05 -10.78
N LYS A 40 13.23 -7.63 -11.89
CA LYS A 40 14.68 -7.52 -12.02
C LYS A 40 15.24 -6.54 -11.01
N ASP A 41 14.64 -5.35 -10.88
CA ASP A 41 15.05 -4.35 -9.91
C ASP A 41 15.01 -4.88 -8.47
N TRP A 42 13.96 -5.63 -8.09
CA TRP A 42 13.90 -6.26 -6.77
C TRP A 42 14.95 -7.35 -6.55
N GLN A 43 15.26 -8.16 -7.56
CA GLN A 43 16.32 -9.18 -7.49
C GLN A 43 17.71 -8.55 -7.35
N GLU A 44 17.94 -7.40 -7.96
CA GLU A 44 19.16 -6.60 -7.84
C GLU A 44 19.20 -5.77 -6.54
N GLY A 45 18.18 -5.89 -5.68
CA GLY A 45 18.11 -5.18 -4.39
C GLY A 45 17.76 -3.70 -4.52
N LYS A 46 17.39 -3.20 -5.71
CA LYS A 46 16.94 -1.83 -5.91
C LYS A 46 15.61 -1.59 -5.20
N LYS A 47 15.38 -0.33 -4.86
CA LYS A 47 14.19 0.14 -4.12
C LYS A 47 13.41 1.14 -4.93
N CYS A 48 12.11 1.20 -4.69
CA CYS A 48 11.21 2.06 -5.42
C CYS A 48 10.09 2.63 -4.54
N ILE A 49 9.34 3.57 -5.10
CA ILE A 49 8.07 4.05 -4.57
C ILE A 49 6.97 3.47 -5.46
N LEU A 50 6.23 2.48 -4.95
CA LEU A 50 5.03 1.99 -5.60
C LEU A 50 3.92 3.02 -5.49
N ALA A 51 3.37 3.41 -6.64
CA ALA A 51 2.26 4.35 -6.74
C ALA A 51 1.02 3.64 -7.30
N PHE A 52 -0.10 3.69 -6.58
CA PHE A 52 -1.37 3.13 -7.03
C PHE A 52 -2.55 3.97 -6.54
N TRP A 53 -3.65 3.97 -7.29
CA TRP A 53 -4.82 4.77 -6.92
C TRP A 53 -5.55 4.20 -5.69
N HIS A 54 -6.14 5.08 -4.87
CA HIS A 54 -7.00 4.65 -3.76
C HIS A 54 -8.11 3.69 -4.22
N GLY A 55 -8.66 3.89 -5.42
CA GLY A 55 -9.70 3.02 -5.99
C GLY A 55 -9.23 1.61 -6.39
N ARG A 56 -7.95 1.27 -6.20
CA ARG A 56 -7.36 -0.02 -6.61
C ARG A 56 -6.73 -0.80 -5.45
N LEU A 57 -7.00 -0.42 -4.20
CA LEU A 57 -6.34 -0.94 -3.00
C LEU A 57 -6.48 -2.44 -2.72
N SER A 58 -7.66 -3.01 -3.00
CA SER A 58 -8.09 -4.30 -2.43
C SER A 58 -7.10 -5.45 -2.62
N MET A 59 -6.49 -5.55 -3.80
CA MET A 59 -5.59 -6.64 -4.17
C MET A 59 -4.12 -6.23 -4.22
N MET A 60 -3.80 -4.98 -3.86
CA MET A 60 -2.42 -4.48 -3.84
C MET A 60 -1.45 -5.27 -2.95
N PRO A 61 -1.88 -5.81 -1.78
CA PRO A 61 -0.97 -6.61 -0.96
C PRO A 61 -0.37 -7.82 -1.70
N LEU A 62 -1.04 -8.35 -2.73
CA LEU A 62 -0.57 -9.52 -3.49
C LEU A 62 0.46 -9.17 -4.57
N MET A 63 0.55 -7.90 -4.98
CA MET A 63 1.41 -7.47 -6.08
C MET A 63 2.85 -7.24 -5.66
N TYR A 64 3.10 -6.98 -4.38
CA TYR A 64 4.45 -6.76 -3.88
C TYR A 64 5.22 -8.08 -3.76
N ARG A 65 6.40 -8.14 -4.38
CA ARG A 65 7.29 -9.32 -4.38
C ARG A 65 8.72 -9.00 -3.95
N GLY A 66 8.97 -7.78 -3.44
CA GLY A 66 10.26 -7.40 -2.88
C GLY A 66 10.46 -7.87 -1.45
N TYR A 67 11.55 -7.41 -0.82
CA TYR A 67 12.02 -7.88 0.48
C TYR A 67 11.63 -6.99 1.68
N GLY A 68 10.73 -6.04 1.49
CA GLY A 68 10.17 -5.21 2.56
C GLY A 68 9.65 -3.86 2.06
N ILE A 69 8.37 -3.59 2.31
CA ILE A 69 7.68 -2.35 1.91
C ILE A 69 7.03 -1.65 3.09
N THR A 70 6.99 -0.33 3.03
CA THR A 70 6.27 0.52 3.99
C THR A 70 5.25 1.40 3.27
N VAL A 71 3.97 1.28 3.66
CA VAL A 71 2.87 2.04 3.07
C VAL A 71 2.46 3.22 3.96
N LEU A 72 2.12 4.36 3.34
CA LEU A 72 1.51 5.48 4.05
C LEU A 72 0.02 5.20 4.28
N VAL A 73 -0.42 5.20 5.55
CA VAL A 73 -1.82 4.93 5.91
C VAL A 73 -2.37 6.02 6.80
N SER A 74 -3.58 6.46 6.50
CA SER A 74 -4.32 7.47 7.25
C SER A 74 -4.45 7.15 8.74
N GLN A 75 -4.45 8.17 9.59
CA GLN A 75 -4.62 8.05 11.05
C GLN A 75 -6.06 7.72 11.48
N HIS A 76 -7.03 7.72 10.56
CA HIS A 76 -8.42 7.38 10.86
C HIS A 76 -8.62 5.89 11.16
N ARG A 77 -9.80 5.55 11.72
CA ARG A 77 -10.18 4.17 12.09
C ARG A 77 -10.05 3.18 10.94
N ASP A 78 -10.51 3.54 9.75
CA ASP A 78 -10.41 2.68 8.57
C ASP A 78 -8.95 2.45 8.18
N GLY A 79 -8.11 3.46 8.36
CA GLY A 79 -6.67 3.33 8.19
C GLY A 79 -6.06 2.36 9.21
N GLU A 80 -6.57 2.30 10.45
CA GLU A 80 -6.09 1.30 11.42
C GLU A 80 -6.45 -0.12 11.00
N LEU A 81 -7.68 -0.33 10.50
CA LEU A 81 -8.10 -1.61 9.92
C LEU A 81 -7.21 -2.02 8.74
N ILE A 82 -6.94 -1.09 7.82
CA ILE A 82 -6.04 -1.34 6.68
C ILE A 82 -4.64 -1.68 7.17
N SER A 83 -4.08 -0.89 8.09
CA SER A 83 -2.75 -1.11 8.66
C SER A 83 -2.58 -2.52 9.24
N ARG A 84 -3.54 -2.94 10.07
CA ARG A 84 -3.53 -4.30 10.65
C ARG A 84 -3.73 -5.39 9.61
N THR A 85 -4.50 -5.12 8.56
CA THR A 85 -4.73 -6.09 7.47
C THR A 85 -3.45 -6.29 6.67
N VAL A 86 -2.82 -5.20 6.21
CA VAL A 86 -1.59 -5.27 5.39
C VAL A 86 -0.40 -5.80 6.18
N LYS A 87 -0.36 -5.58 7.50
CA LYS A 87 0.66 -6.18 8.39
C LYS A 87 0.70 -7.71 8.30
N ARG A 88 -0.45 -8.37 8.07
CA ARG A 88 -0.53 -9.82 7.84
C ARG A 88 0.07 -10.28 6.51
N PHE A 89 0.32 -9.35 5.59
CA PHE A 89 1.06 -9.56 4.34
C PHE A 89 2.53 -9.11 4.46
N ASN A 90 3.07 -8.96 5.68
CA ASN A 90 4.43 -8.45 5.95
C ASN A 90 4.67 -7.02 5.40
N ILE A 91 3.61 -6.23 5.26
CA ILE A 91 3.67 -4.83 4.84
C ILE A 91 3.64 -3.96 6.10
N GLU A 92 4.69 -3.15 6.28
CA GLU A 92 4.71 -2.17 7.36
C GLU A 92 3.92 -0.93 6.96
N SER A 93 3.44 -0.17 7.96
CA SER A 93 2.76 1.08 7.69
C SER A 93 3.33 2.22 8.53
N VAL A 94 3.28 3.42 7.97
CA VAL A 94 3.52 4.68 8.70
C VAL A 94 2.23 5.50 8.68
N ARG A 95 1.98 6.20 9.79
CA ARG A 95 0.69 6.87 10.03
C ARG A 95 0.74 8.33 9.58
N GLY A 96 -0.08 8.68 8.59
CA GLY A 96 -0.23 10.04 8.10
C GLY A 96 -1.10 10.14 6.85
N SER A 97 -1.54 11.35 6.54
CA SER A 97 -2.25 11.71 5.31
C SER A 97 -2.04 13.19 5.01
N SER A 98 -2.43 13.65 3.83
CA SER A 98 -2.45 15.08 3.48
C SER A 98 -3.39 15.91 4.37
N THR A 99 -4.32 15.27 5.09
CA THR A 99 -5.25 15.93 6.00
C THR A 99 -4.79 15.90 7.46
N ARG A 100 -4.08 14.85 7.90
CA ARG A 100 -3.68 14.66 9.30
C ARG A 100 -2.35 13.90 9.40
N GLY A 101 -1.38 14.48 10.11
CA GLY A 101 -0.10 13.82 10.37
C GLY A 101 0.76 13.63 9.12
N TRP A 102 0.63 14.53 8.12
CA TRP A 102 1.44 14.50 6.91
C TRP A 102 2.94 14.46 7.21
N LEU A 103 3.43 15.41 8.01
CA LEU A 103 4.86 15.54 8.33
C LEU A 103 5.42 14.30 9.04
N SER A 104 4.67 13.73 10.00
CA SER A 104 5.07 12.50 10.67
C SER A 104 5.07 11.30 9.72
N GLY A 105 4.07 11.22 8.84
CA GLY A 105 3.99 10.18 7.81
C GLY A 105 5.17 10.24 6.84
N VAL A 106 5.49 11.43 6.32
CA VAL A 106 6.64 11.66 5.43
C VAL A 106 7.94 11.30 6.14
N LYS A 107 8.17 11.79 7.38
CA LYS A 107 9.37 11.42 8.16
C LYS A 107 9.49 9.90 8.33
N GLY A 108 8.38 9.21 8.59
CA GLY A 108 8.32 7.76 8.66
C GLY A 108 8.71 7.07 7.35
N LEU A 109 8.20 7.55 6.21
CA LEU A 109 8.57 7.04 4.88
C LEU A 109 10.05 7.26 4.57
N LEU A 110 10.58 8.46 4.86
CA LEU A 110 12.00 8.75 4.64
C LEU A 110 12.90 7.83 5.49
N LYS A 111 12.51 7.57 6.75
CA LYS A 111 13.21 6.60 7.61
C LYS A 111 13.14 5.18 7.04
N ALA A 112 11.98 4.76 6.54
CA ALA A 112 11.79 3.46 5.91
C ALA A 112 12.67 3.31 4.65
N ALA A 113 12.70 4.33 3.78
CA ALA A 113 13.57 4.35 2.61
C ALA A 113 15.05 4.24 2.99
N LYS A 114 15.51 5.00 3.98
CA LYS A 114 16.88 4.91 4.50
C LYS A 114 17.22 3.52 5.07
N SER A 115 16.24 2.79 5.58
CA SER A 115 16.40 1.40 6.04
C SER A 115 16.35 0.36 4.90
N GLY A 116 16.39 0.79 3.64
CA GLY A 116 16.39 -0.13 2.49
C GLY A 116 15.03 -0.76 2.20
N ARG A 117 13.93 -0.07 2.53
CA ARG A 117 12.56 -0.54 2.26
C ARG A 117 11.99 0.16 1.03
N ASP A 118 11.18 -0.57 0.27
CA ASP A 118 10.30 0.03 -0.72
C ASP A 118 9.23 0.88 -0.02
N LEU A 119 8.70 1.87 -0.74
CA LEU A 119 7.58 2.69 -0.26
C LEU A 119 6.32 2.39 -1.06
N ALA A 120 5.16 2.55 -0.45
CA ALA A 120 3.86 2.52 -1.14
C ALA A 120 3.05 3.77 -0.79
N ILE A 121 2.58 4.47 -1.82
CA ILE A 121 1.83 5.71 -1.67
C ILE A 121 0.63 5.69 -2.63
N THR A 122 -0.52 6.12 -2.12
CA THR A 122 -1.70 6.42 -2.93
C THR A 122 -1.73 7.90 -3.31
N PRO A 123 -1.27 8.28 -4.52
CA PRO A 123 -0.90 9.66 -4.81
C PRO A 123 -2.10 10.58 -5.03
N ASP A 124 -3.32 10.06 -5.17
CA ASP A 124 -4.56 10.84 -5.29
C ASP A 124 -5.10 11.37 -3.95
N GLY A 125 -4.55 10.90 -2.83
CA GLY A 125 -4.93 11.36 -1.49
C GLY A 125 -6.36 10.96 -1.08
N PRO A 126 -6.67 10.99 0.23
CA PRO A 126 -7.96 10.51 0.75
C PRO A 126 -9.17 11.36 0.32
N LYS A 127 -8.94 12.65 0.03
CA LYS A 127 -9.98 13.59 -0.42
C LYS A 127 -10.00 13.75 -1.95
N GLY A 128 -9.15 13.04 -2.68
CA GLY A 128 -9.01 13.19 -4.12
C GLY A 128 -8.37 14.52 -4.54
N PRO A 129 -8.61 14.97 -5.78
CA PRO A 129 -9.47 14.35 -6.80
C PRO A 129 -8.98 12.98 -7.27
N ARG A 130 -9.92 12.07 -7.55
CA ARG A 130 -9.64 10.69 -7.99
C ARG A 130 -8.72 10.68 -9.21
N CYS A 131 -7.68 9.84 -9.17
CA CYS A 131 -6.71 9.69 -10.26
C CYS A 131 -5.96 10.98 -10.65
N LYS A 132 -5.80 11.94 -9.73
CA LYS A 132 -4.89 13.08 -9.91
C LYS A 132 -3.75 13.02 -8.91
N VAL A 133 -2.51 13.00 -9.41
CA VAL A 133 -1.31 12.93 -8.57
C VAL A 133 -1.16 14.21 -7.74
N GLN A 134 -0.98 14.06 -6.43
CA GLN A 134 -0.58 15.13 -5.53
C GLN A 134 0.95 15.25 -5.48
N SER A 135 1.46 16.48 -5.30
CA SER A 135 2.90 16.78 -5.29
C SER A 135 3.71 16.05 -4.19
N GLY A 136 3.04 15.56 -3.15
CA GLY A 136 3.66 14.86 -2.04
C GLY A 136 4.53 13.67 -2.45
N ILE A 137 4.09 12.86 -3.43
CA ILE A 137 4.89 11.73 -3.92
C ILE A 137 6.16 12.19 -4.64
N ILE A 138 6.10 13.30 -5.38
CA ILE A 138 7.23 13.87 -6.10
C ILE A 138 8.28 14.38 -5.11
N ASN A 139 7.84 15.07 -4.06
CA ASN A 139 8.72 15.55 -3.01
C ASN A 139 9.42 14.40 -2.26
N ILE A 140 8.69 13.31 -2.00
CA ILE A 140 9.27 12.12 -1.36
C ILE A 140 10.28 11.46 -2.30
N ALA A 141 9.96 11.28 -3.58
CA ALA A 141 10.88 10.73 -4.58
C ALA A 141 12.16 11.55 -4.69
N LYS A 142 12.05 12.88 -4.74
CA LYS A 142 13.21 13.78 -4.76
C LYS A 142 14.06 13.66 -3.49
N ALA A 143 13.44 13.53 -2.33
CA ALA A 143 14.13 13.44 -1.05
C ALA A 143 14.81 12.08 -0.82
N THR A 144 14.27 10.99 -1.40
CA THR A 144 14.83 9.64 -1.25
C THR A 144 15.73 9.22 -2.41
N GLY A 145 15.62 9.87 -3.57
CA GLY A 145 16.24 9.43 -4.81
C GLY A 145 15.61 8.16 -5.41
N LEU A 146 14.49 7.68 -4.86
CA LEU A 146 13.85 6.45 -5.33
C LEU A 146 12.97 6.71 -6.57
N PRO A 147 13.00 5.82 -7.58
CA PRO A 147 12.11 5.91 -8.71
C PRO A 147 10.66 5.64 -8.30
N ILE A 148 9.72 6.35 -8.93
CA ILE A 148 8.28 6.08 -8.79
C ILE A 148 7.88 5.02 -9.81
N VAL A 149 7.31 3.91 -9.36
CA VAL A 149 6.79 2.84 -10.22
C VAL A 149 5.26 2.78 -10.09
N PRO A 150 4.51 3.18 -11.13
CA PRO A 150 3.06 3.05 -11.12
C PRO A 150 2.66 1.58 -11.25
N VAL A 151 1.76 1.13 -10.36
CA VAL A 151 1.21 -0.22 -10.36
C VAL A 151 -0.30 -0.15 -10.19
N ALA A 152 -1.01 -1.13 -10.76
CA ALA A 152 -2.45 -1.24 -10.60
C ALA A 152 -2.89 -2.70 -10.70
N PHE A 153 -3.99 -3.02 -10.01
CA PHE A 153 -4.67 -4.29 -10.14
C PHE A 153 -6.02 -4.08 -10.81
N SER A 154 -6.36 -4.98 -11.74
CA SER A 154 -7.69 -5.03 -12.34
C SER A 154 -8.16 -6.47 -12.42
N ALA A 155 -9.46 -6.66 -12.30
CA ALA A 155 -10.10 -7.95 -12.45
C ALA A 155 -11.23 -7.82 -13.47
N SER A 156 -11.42 -8.85 -14.29
CA SER A 156 -12.59 -9.03 -15.12
C SER A 156 -13.11 -10.45 -14.94
N LYS A 157 -14.38 -10.67 -15.26
CA LYS A 157 -14.85 -12.03 -15.52
C LYS A 157 -14.04 -12.59 -16.69
N LYS A 158 -13.79 -13.90 -16.70
CA LYS A 158 -13.34 -14.57 -17.92
C LYS A 158 -14.39 -14.24 -18.99
N LYS A 159 -13.98 -13.64 -20.12
CA LYS A 159 -14.91 -13.49 -21.25
C LYS A 159 -15.40 -14.89 -21.61
N PRO A 160 -16.73 -15.12 -21.70
CA PRO A 160 -17.26 -16.41 -22.14
C PRO A 160 -16.68 -16.78 -23.51
#